data_AF-C5CHU3-F1
#
_entry.id   AF-C5CHU3-F1
#
_cell.length_a   1.000
_cell.length_b   1.000
_cell.length_c   1.000
_cell.angle_alpha   90.00
_cell.angle_beta   90.00
_cell.angle_gamma   90.00
#
_symmetry.space_group_name_H-M   'P 1'
#
loop_
_entity.id
_entity.type
_entity.pdbx_description
1 polymer ?
#
loop_
_entity_poly.entity_id
_entity_poly.type
_entity_poly.pdbx_seq_one_letter_code
_entity_poly.pdbx_strand_id
1 'polypeptide(L)'
;MKGKTPRRYSSEFKIKLVKEYLGTNKSYRELGVEYDVDASLIMSWVKRYERYKENAFQPPKRKPSFIADESKIPAFLKEELGLDKIKEHSDDPEEINAELERLKLELAERDLRIRILKEKLKKTNMEENQGKK
;
A
#
# COMPACT_ATOMS: atom_id res chain seq x y z
N MET A 1 -6.40 -11.25 -29.23
CA MET A 1 -5.88 -9.86 -29.31
C MET A 1 -5.26 -9.52 -27.96
N LYS A 2 -3.97 -9.17 -27.90
CA LYS A 2 -3.34 -8.74 -26.63
C LYS A 2 -3.84 -7.33 -26.30
N GLY A 3 -4.43 -7.11 -25.13
CA GLY A 3 -4.88 -5.78 -24.69
C GLY A 3 -3.70 -4.82 -24.55
N LYS A 4 -3.86 -3.57 -25.02
CA LYS A 4 -2.84 -2.52 -24.89
C LYS A 4 -2.67 -2.21 -23.40
N THR A 5 -1.48 -2.39 -22.85
CA THR A 5 -1.19 -2.03 -21.46
C THR A 5 -1.27 -0.49 -21.32
N PRO A 6 -1.99 0.04 -20.33
CA PRO A 6 -2.13 1.48 -20.17
C PRO A 6 -0.79 2.09 -19.76
N ARG A 7 -0.34 3.10 -20.51
CA ARG A 7 0.88 3.87 -20.20
C ARG A 7 0.70 4.56 -18.85
N ARG A 8 1.69 4.41 -17.96
CA ARG A 8 1.68 5.00 -16.62
C ARG A 8 2.49 6.29 -16.63
N TYR A 9 1.91 7.35 -16.08
CA TYR A 9 2.55 8.65 -15.92
C TYR A 9 2.61 9.00 -14.44
N SER A 10 3.76 9.51 -14.00
CA SER A 10 3.95 9.97 -12.62
C SER A 10 3.10 11.21 -12.32
N SER A 11 2.91 11.51 -11.04
CA SER A 11 2.11 12.67 -10.62
C SER A 11 2.82 13.98 -10.95
N GLU A 12 4.14 14.02 -10.79
CA GLU A 12 5.00 15.17 -11.08
C GLU A 12 4.94 15.52 -12.57
N PHE A 13 5.00 14.51 -13.44
CA PHE A 13 4.89 14.69 -14.89
C PHE A 13 3.55 15.32 -15.28
N LYS A 14 2.44 14.79 -14.72
CA LYS A 14 1.09 15.32 -15.00
C LYS A 14 0.97 16.77 -14.55
N ILE A 15 1.50 17.11 -13.37
CA ILE A 15 1.49 18.50 -12.85
C ILE A 15 2.31 19.41 -13.77
N LYS A 16 3.52 19.00 -14.15
CA LYS A 16 4.38 19.79 -15.06
C LYS A 16 3.66 20.09 -16.37
N LEU A 17 3.11 19.07 -17.01
CA LEU A 17 2.45 19.19 -18.31
C LEU A 17 1.20 20.09 -18.24
N VAL A 18 0.39 19.96 -17.18
CA VAL A 18 -0.76 20.83 -16.97
C VAL A 18 -0.35 22.28 -16.70
N LYS A 19 0.68 22.51 -15.88
CA LYS A 19 1.20 23.86 -15.63
C LYS A 19 1.74 24.51 -16.91
N GLU A 20 2.39 23.73 -17.77
CA GLU A 20 2.84 24.23 -19.08
C GLU A 20 1.67 24.60 -19.98
N TYR A 21 0.61 23.78 -20.04
CA TYR A 21 -0.62 24.13 -20.75
C TYR A 21 -1.24 25.44 -20.22
N LEU A 22 -1.31 25.61 -18.89
CA LEU A 22 -1.89 26.81 -18.28
C LEU A 22 -1.02 28.07 -18.42
N GLY A 23 0.29 27.90 -18.63
CA GLY A 23 1.26 29.00 -18.75
C GLY A 23 1.66 29.34 -20.19
N THR A 24 1.21 28.56 -21.18
CA THR A 24 1.53 28.76 -22.60
C THR A 24 0.26 28.80 -23.44
N ASN A 25 0.34 29.34 -24.65
CA ASN A 25 -0.77 29.31 -25.62
C ASN A 25 -0.79 28.01 -26.46
N LYS A 26 -0.12 26.94 -26.00
CA LYS A 26 -0.08 25.66 -26.70
C LYS A 26 -1.43 24.96 -26.59
N SER A 27 -1.90 24.39 -27.70
CA SER A 27 -3.07 23.53 -27.73
C SER A 27 -2.77 22.14 -27.12
N TYR A 28 -3.83 21.42 -26.73
CA TYR A 28 -3.72 20.03 -26.27
C TYR A 28 -3.05 19.11 -27.30
N ARG A 29 -3.21 19.41 -28.60
CA ARG A 29 -2.63 18.61 -29.68
C ARG A 29 -1.12 18.82 -29.79
N GLU A 30 -0.67 20.07 -29.70
CA GLU A 30 0.77 20.40 -29.74
C GLU A 30 1.51 19.77 -28.57
N LEU A 31 0.97 19.91 -27.35
CA LEU A 31 1.53 19.24 -26.17
C LEU A 31 1.48 17.71 -26.30
N GLY A 32 0.44 17.18 -26.92
CA GLY A 32 0.31 15.75 -27.13
C GLY A 32 1.39 15.17 -28.06
N VAL A 33 1.73 15.92 -29.11
CA VAL A 33 2.83 15.55 -30.03
C VAL A 33 4.18 15.67 -29.34
N GLU A 34 4.42 16.76 -28.59
CA GLU A 34 5.70 17.01 -27.92
C GLU A 34 6.01 15.99 -26.83
N TYR A 35 4.99 15.55 -26.08
CA TYR A 35 5.14 14.68 -24.92
C TYR A 35 4.75 13.21 -25.18
N ASP A 36 4.35 12.85 -26.40
CA ASP A 36 3.78 11.52 -26.75
C ASP A 36 2.59 11.15 -25.84
N VAL A 37 1.66 12.10 -25.65
CA VAL A 37 0.47 11.94 -24.80
C VAL A 37 -0.78 12.24 -25.60
N ASP A 38 -1.80 11.39 -25.49
CA ASP A 38 -3.09 11.66 -26.12
C ASP A 38 -3.69 13.00 -25.63
N ALA A 39 -4.09 13.86 -26.57
CA ALA A 39 -4.68 15.17 -26.26
C ALA A 39 -5.91 15.08 -25.32
N SER A 40 -6.73 14.03 -25.47
CA SER A 40 -7.87 13.76 -24.59
C SER A 40 -7.45 13.47 -23.15
N LEU A 41 -6.30 12.83 -22.96
CA LEU A 41 -5.74 12.54 -21.63
C LEU A 41 -5.23 13.82 -20.97
N ILE A 42 -4.57 14.69 -21.74
CA ILE A 42 -4.15 16.03 -21.27
C ILE A 42 -5.36 16.85 -20.83
N MET A 43 -6.43 16.90 -21.63
CA MET A 43 -7.66 17.61 -21.28
C MET A 43 -8.26 17.10 -19.96
N SER A 44 -8.25 15.77 -19.74
CA SER A 44 -8.72 15.17 -18.48
C SER A 44 -7.87 15.61 -17.29
N TRP A 45 -6.54 15.68 -17.47
CA TRP A 45 -5.63 16.13 -16.43
C TRP A 45 -5.82 17.60 -16.09
N VAL A 46 -6.00 18.48 -17.08
CA VAL A 46 -6.27 19.91 -16.86
C VAL A 46 -7.55 20.10 -16.04
N LYS A 47 -8.66 19.46 -16.46
CA LYS A 47 -9.93 19.53 -15.71
C LYS A 47 -9.79 19.05 -14.26
N ARG A 48 -9.00 17.99 -14.03
CA ARG A 48 -8.75 17.48 -12.68
C ARG A 48 -7.90 18.46 -11.86
N TYR A 49 -6.90 19.07 -12.48
CA TYR A 49 -6.04 20.07 -11.85
C TYR A 49 -6.77 21.37 -11.53
N GLU A 50 -7.69 21.83 -12.37
CA GLU A 50 -8.51 23.01 -12.07
C GLU A 50 -9.34 22.81 -10.79
N ARG A 51 -9.87 21.59 -10.61
CA ARG A 51 -10.69 21.23 -9.44
C ARG A 51 -9.88 21.04 -8.15
N TYR A 52 -8.73 20.39 -8.23
CA TYR A 52 -7.99 19.91 -7.04
C TYR A 52 -6.58 20.51 -6.88
N LYS A 53 -6.13 21.34 -7.84
CA LYS A 53 -4.80 21.97 -7.89
C LYS A 53 -3.67 20.95 -7.69
N GLU A 54 -2.71 21.25 -6.82
CA GLU A 54 -1.58 20.37 -6.51
C GLU A 54 -2.00 19.00 -5.94
N ASN A 55 -3.22 18.86 -5.43
CA ASN A 55 -3.76 17.60 -4.93
C ASN A 55 -4.35 16.70 -6.03
N ALA A 56 -4.47 17.19 -7.28
CA ALA A 56 -5.15 16.52 -8.38
C ALA A 56 -4.60 15.15 -8.76
N PHE A 57 -3.30 14.93 -8.51
CA PHE A 57 -2.61 13.69 -8.86
C PHE A 57 -1.95 13.03 -7.66
N GLN A 58 -2.31 13.42 -6.43
CA GLN A 58 -1.77 12.74 -5.26
C GLN A 58 -2.22 11.28 -5.26
N PRO A 59 -1.30 10.33 -4.99
CA PRO A 59 -1.71 8.96 -4.75
C PRO A 59 -2.72 8.94 -3.58
N PRO A 60 -3.70 8.03 -3.59
CA PRO A 60 -4.61 7.91 -2.46
C PRO A 60 -3.79 7.75 -1.19
N LYS A 61 -4.05 8.59 -0.18
CA LYS A 61 -3.45 8.44 1.14
C LYS A 61 -3.78 7.03 1.60
N ARG A 62 -2.77 6.17 1.69
CA ARG A 62 -2.96 4.83 2.26
C ARG A 62 -3.44 5.05 3.68
N LYS A 63 -4.60 4.51 4.04
CA LYS A 63 -4.99 4.44 5.46
C LYS A 63 -3.85 3.70 6.17
N PRO A 64 -3.28 4.26 7.27
CA PRO A 64 -2.26 3.53 7.99
C PRO A 64 -2.82 2.16 8.32
N SER A 65 -2.04 1.11 8.05
CA SER A 65 -2.42 -0.24 8.42
C SER A 65 -2.80 -0.24 9.89
N PHE A 66 -3.67 -1.16 10.29
CA PHE A 66 -3.96 -1.47 11.69
C PHE A 66 -2.71 -1.48 12.59
N ILE A 67 -1.59 -1.95 12.05
CA ILE A 67 -0.29 -2.05 12.71
C ILE A 67 0.35 -0.67 13.01
N ALA A 68 0.04 0.36 12.23
CA ALA A 68 0.64 1.69 12.34
C ALA A 68 -0.20 2.67 13.17
N ASP A 69 -1.39 2.25 13.62
CA ASP A 69 -2.32 3.09 14.36
C ASP A 69 -2.98 2.26 15.47
N GLU A 70 -2.45 2.38 16.68
CA GLU A 70 -2.88 1.63 17.86
C GLU A 70 -4.36 1.86 18.22
N SER A 71 -4.94 2.99 17.78
CA SER A 71 -6.37 3.28 17.96
C SER A 71 -7.28 2.36 17.15
N LYS A 72 -6.72 1.70 16.13
CA LYS A 72 -7.45 0.77 15.25
C LYS A 72 -7.41 -0.68 15.71
N ILE A 73 -6.68 -1.00 16.79
CA ILE A 73 -6.67 -2.34 17.38
C ILE A 73 -7.98 -2.53 18.17
N PRO A 74 -8.86 -3.47 17.79
CA PRO A 74 -10.06 -3.83 18.54
C PRO A 74 -9.71 -4.12 19.98
N ALA A 75 -10.55 -3.65 20.90
CA ALA A 75 -10.34 -3.82 22.33
C ALA A 75 -10.10 -5.29 22.71
N PHE A 76 -10.82 -6.23 22.10
CA PHE A 76 -10.64 -7.66 22.34
C PHE A 76 -9.23 -8.17 21.98
N LEU A 77 -8.60 -7.60 20.95
CA LEU A 77 -7.22 -7.93 20.57
C LEU A 77 -6.20 -7.21 21.46
N LYS A 78 -6.53 -6.07 22.05
CA LYS A 78 -5.62 -5.39 22.99
C LYS A 78 -5.37 -6.23 24.23
N GLU A 79 -6.42 -6.81 24.77
CA GLU A 79 -6.37 -7.71 25.92
C GLU A 79 -5.71 -9.06 25.58
N GLU A 80 -6.06 -9.67 24.44
CA GLU A 80 -5.45 -10.93 23.98
C GLU A 80 -3.94 -10.79 23.69
N LEU A 81 -3.52 -9.64 23.15
CA LEU A 81 -2.12 -9.33 22.86
C LEU A 81 -1.35 -8.80 24.09
N GLY A 82 -2.01 -8.62 25.24
CA GLY A 82 -1.40 -8.09 26.46
C GLY A 82 -0.86 -6.66 26.33
N LEU A 83 -1.38 -5.88 25.36
CA LEU A 83 -0.90 -4.52 25.08
C LEU A 83 -1.21 -3.54 26.23
N ASP A 84 -2.26 -3.84 27.00
CA ASP A 84 -2.66 -3.15 28.21
C ASP A 84 -1.60 -3.22 29.32
N LYS A 85 -0.80 -4.30 29.36
CA LYS A 85 0.23 -4.55 30.37
C LYS A 85 1.59 -3.94 30.05
N ILE A 86 1.81 -3.46 28.82
CA ILE A 86 3.10 -2.91 28.37
C ILE A 86 3.54 -1.69 29.18
N LYS A 87 2.60 -0.98 29.82
CA LYS A 87 2.91 0.17 30.70
C LYS A 87 3.49 -0.22 32.06
N GLU A 88 3.50 -1.51 32.41
CA GLU A 88 3.98 -2.02 33.70
C GLU A 88 5.33 -2.76 33.61
N HIS A 89 6.09 -2.61 32.51
CA HIS A 89 7.46 -3.11 32.49
C HIS A 89 8.32 -2.36 33.50
N SER A 90 9.13 -3.11 34.25
CA SER A 90 10.10 -2.57 35.20
C SER A 90 11.06 -1.61 34.47
N ASP A 91 11.58 -0.61 35.19
CA ASP A 91 12.64 0.27 34.67
C ASP A 91 14.00 -0.46 34.52
N ASP A 92 14.05 -1.78 34.71
CA ASP A 92 15.26 -2.60 34.60
C ASP A 92 15.53 -2.98 33.13
N PRO A 93 16.63 -2.48 32.52
CA PRO A 93 16.96 -2.79 31.13
C PRO A 93 17.20 -4.28 30.85
N GLU A 94 17.62 -5.07 31.86
CA GLU A 94 17.87 -6.50 31.69
C GLU A 94 16.57 -7.28 31.55
N GLU A 95 15.57 -6.97 32.38
CA GLU A 95 14.25 -7.58 32.33
C GLU A 95 13.51 -7.22 31.02
N ILE A 96 13.63 -5.96 30.58
CA ILE A 96 13.08 -5.53 29.28
C ILE A 96 13.73 -6.30 28.13
N ASN A 97 15.05 -6.47 28.13
CA ASN A 97 15.76 -7.19 27.08
C ASN A 97 15.39 -8.68 27.07
N ALA A 98 15.26 -9.31 28.23
CA ALA A 98 14.83 -10.69 28.35
C ALA A 98 13.41 -10.89 27.79
N GLU A 99 12.48 -9.98 28.09
CA GLU A 99 11.13 -10.02 27.53
C GLU A 99 11.13 -9.77 26.02
N LEU A 100 11.96 -8.85 25.53
CA LEU A 100 12.13 -8.60 24.10
C LEU A 100 12.63 -9.84 23.36
N GLU A 101 13.60 -10.56 23.93
CA GLU A 101 14.10 -11.82 23.36
C GLU A 101 13.04 -12.93 23.37
N ARG A 102 12.32 -13.08 24.48
CA ARG A 102 11.20 -14.02 24.60
C ARG A 102 10.14 -13.77 23.52
N LEU A 103 9.72 -12.51 23.35
CA LEU A 103 8.71 -12.14 22.35
C LEU A 103 9.21 -12.36 20.91
N LYS A 104 10.49 -12.11 20.63
CA LYS A 104 11.10 -12.42 19.33
C LYS A 104 11.05 -13.92 19.02
N LEU A 105 11.32 -14.77 20.00
CA LEU A 105 11.24 -16.23 19.85
C LEU A 105 9.81 -16.70 19.60
N GLU A 106 8.84 -16.19 20.35
CA GLU A 106 7.43 -16.52 20.16
C GLU A 106 6.92 -16.11 18.77
N LEU A 107 7.32 -14.93 18.27
CA LEU A 107 7.02 -14.50 16.90
C LEU A 107 7.60 -15.45 15.85
N ALA A 108 8.85 -15.88 16.01
CA ALA A 108 9.48 -16.82 15.09
C ALA A 108 8.75 -18.18 15.06
N GLU A 109 8.28 -18.66 16.21
CA GLU A 109 7.49 -19.88 16.30
C GLU A 109 6.13 -19.73 15.58
N ARG A 110 5.44 -18.62 15.80
CA ARG A 110 4.16 -18.31 15.12
C ARG A 110 4.34 -18.26 13.60
N ASP A 111 5.41 -17.64 13.11
CA ASP A 111 5.73 -17.57 11.68
C ASP A 111 5.99 -18.96 11.07
N LEU A 112 6.71 -19.82 11.80
CA LEU A 112 6.94 -21.20 11.39
C LEU A 112 5.63 -21.97 11.30
N ARG A 113 4.76 -21.83 12.31
CA ARG A 113 3.44 -22.48 12.34
C ARG A 113 2.57 -22.04 11.17
N ILE A 114 2.56 -20.73 10.85
CA ILE A 114 1.87 -20.19 9.67
C ILE A 114 2.43 -20.81 8.38
N ARG A 115 3.75 -20.93 8.25
CA ARG A 115 4.39 -21.53 7.07
C ARG A 115 3.97 -23.00 6.90
N ILE A 116 4.01 -23.78 7.98
CA ILE A 116 3.60 -25.19 7.98
C ILE A 116 2.13 -25.33 7.56
N LEU A 117 1.24 -24.50 8.10
CA LEU A 117 -0.19 -24.53 7.74
C LEU A 117 -0.41 -24.17 6.27
N LYS A 118 0.29 -23.17 5.75
CA LYS A 118 0.23 -22.79 4.33
C LYS A 118 0.68 -23.94 3.42
N GLU A 119 1.72 -24.67 3.81
CA GLU A 119 2.19 -25.85 3.06
C GLU A 119 1.19 -27.00 3.10
N LYS A 120 0.60 -27.29 4.27
CA LYS A 120 -0.46 -28.30 4.40
C LYS A 120 -1.64 -27.96 3.50
N LEU A 121 -2.14 -26.72 3.54
CA LEU A 121 -3.24 -26.27 2.69
C LEU A 121 -2.90 -26.40 1.20
N LYS A 122 -1.67 -26.07 0.81
CA LYS A 122 -1.21 -26.23 -0.57
C LYS A 122 -1.24 -27.70 -1.01
N LYS A 123 -0.82 -28.64 -0.16
CA LYS A 123 -0.88 -30.08 -0.46
C LYS A 123 -2.32 -30.56 -0.61
N THR A 124 -3.20 -30.22 0.34
CA THR A 124 -4.63 -30.58 0.26
C THR A 124 -5.28 -30.07 -1.02
N ASN A 125 -5.04 -28.81 -1.41
CA ASN A 125 -5.58 -28.24 -2.65
C ASN A 125 -5.04 -28.91 -3.92
N MET A 126 -3.80 -29.44 -3.89
CA MET A 126 -3.22 -30.17 -5.01
C MET A 126 -3.82 -31.57 -5.14
N GLU A 127 -4.06 -32.25 -4.02
CA GLU A 127 -4.70 -33.57 -3.95
C GLU A 127 -6.16 -33.51 -4.42
N GLU A 128 -6.94 -32.51 -3.97
CA GLU A 128 -8.32 -32.29 -4.40
C GLU A 128 -8.45 -32.01 -5.91
N ASN A 129 -7.46 -31.35 -6.52
CA ASN A 129 -7.44 -31.08 -7.96
C ASN A 129 -7.02 -32.31 -8.79
N GLN A 130 -6.33 -33.29 -8.19
CA GLN A 130 -5.94 -34.53 -8.85
C GLN A 130 -7.05 -35.58 -8.81
N GLY A 131 -7.89 -35.59 -7.76
CA GLY A 131 -9.03 -36.51 -7.64
C GLY A 131 -10.29 -36.14 -8.44
N LYS A 132 -10.30 -34.99 -9.13
CA LYS A 132 -11.42 -34.50 -9.96
C LYS A 132 -11.20 -34.70 -11.49
N LYS A 133 -10.22 -35.51 -11.89
CA LYS A 133 -9.95 -35.87 -13.29
C LYS A 133 -10.44 -37.25 -13.63
#